data_AF-E8U3Y9-F1
#
_entry.id   AF-E8U3Y9-F1
#
_cell.length_a   1.000
_cell.length_b   1.000
_cell.length_c   1.000
_cell.angle_alpha   90.00
_cell.angle_beta   90.00
_cell.angle_gamma   90.00
#
_symmetry.space_group_name_H-M   'P 1'
#
loop_
_entity.id
_entity.type
_entity.pdbx_description
1 polymer ?
#
loop_
_entity_poly.entity_id
_entity_poly.type
_entity_poly.pdbx_seq_one_letter_code
_entity_poly.pdbx_strand_id
1 'polypeptide(L)'
;MNLARTWEDAYGSVHAQYEGRAGGHSWLVVTPLSDVRAVAAQLDDLGEDVKGTVHLLVADDLTPVHATLGEHRPRGAVLIGPALSGGPAVQVPDRTVDTGPLPYREGGAYPAWTSARPVDAPHGEHAGASVCAAHDVPVMVTPADHLTGTLRAWLAATPHALALS
;
A
#
# COMPACT_ATOMS: atom_id res chain seq x y z
N MET A 1 12.48 8.17 6.23
CA MET A 1 12.08 7.44 7.45
C MET A 1 13.12 6.35 7.69
N ASN A 2 13.19 5.75 8.88
CA ASN A 2 14.19 4.71 9.15
C ASN A 2 13.57 3.32 9.07
N LEU A 3 14.28 2.39 8.43
CA LEU A 3 13.94 0.98 8.46
C LEU A 3 14.07 0.45 9.90
N ALA A 4 12.94 0.05 10.49
CA ALA A 4 12.89 -0.48 11.85
C ALA A 4 13.03 -2.01 11.88
N ARG A 5 12.38 -2.72 10.93
CA ARG A 5 12.46 -4.18 10.81
C ARG A 5 12.04 -4.67 9.44
N THR A 6 12.51 -5.87 9.09
CA THR A 6 12.06 -6.66 7.94
C THR A 6 11.64 -8.05 8.40
N TRP A 7 10.66 -8.65 7.73
CA TRP A 7 10.21 -10.02 7.99
C TRP A 7 9.55 -10.62 6.74
N GLU A 8 9.28 -11.92 6.79
CA GLU A 8 8.51 -12.64 5.78
C GLU A 8 7.22 -13.14 6.42
N ASP A 9 6.10 -13.07 5.70
CA ASP A 9 4.82 -13.58 6.18
C ASP A 9 4.57 -15.04 5.82
N ALA A 10 3.43 -15.58 6.22
CA ALA A 10 3.05 -16.97 5.95
C ALA A 10 2.85 -17.27 4.45
N TYR A 11 2.79 -16.25 3.59
CA TYR A 11 2.61 -16.36 2.14
C TYR A 11 3.94 -16.23 1.37
N GLY A 12 5.06 -16.07 2.09
CA GLY A 12 6.38 -15.84 1.49
C GLY A 12 6.59 -14.40 1.00
N SER A 13 5.68 -13.47 1.35
CA SER A 13 5.83 -12.07 0.96
C SER A 13 6.76 -11.34 1.92
N VAL A 14 7.60 -10.47 1.38
CA VAL A 14 8.56 -9.68 2.17
C VAL A 14 7.87 -8.42 2.68
N HIS A 15 8.06 -8.16 3.96
CA HIS A 15 7.59 -6.98 4.65
C HIS A 15 8.77 -6.16 5.19
N ALA A 16 8.57 -4.85 5.22
CA ALA A 16 9.42 -3.93 5.95
C ALA A 16 8.57 -2.90 6.69
N GLN A 17 9.04 -2.46 7.85
CA GLN A 17 8.42 -1.38 8.62
C GLN A 17 9.39 -0.22 8.71
N TYR A 18 8.92 0.94 8.27
CA TYR A 18 9.63 2.20 8.35
C TYR A 18 8.97 3.07 9.41
N GLU A 19 9.79 3.63 10.29
CA GLU A 19 9.34 4.50 11.38
C GLU A 19 9.90 5.91 11.19
N GLY A 20 9.02 6.89 11.39
CA GLY A 20 9.41 8.27 11.55
C GLY A 20 9.22 8.70 12.99
N ARG A 21 8.89 9.98 13.20
CA ARG A 21 8.59 10.49 14.53
C ARG A 21 7.37 9.83 15.16
N ALA A 22 7.44 9.67 16.48
CA ALA A 22 6.34 9.13 17.29
C ALA A 22 5.02 9.89 17.12
N GLY A 23 3.92 9.13 17.19
CA GLY A 23 2.57 9.59 16.90
C GLY A 23 2.24 9.55 15.39
N GLY A 24 1.01 9.89 15.01
CA GLY A 24 0.57 9.85 13.62
C GLY A 24 -0.20 8.57 13.26
N HIS A 25 -0.28 8.28 11.97
CA HIS A 25 -1.07 7.18 11.41
C HIS A 25 -0.15 6.10 10.81
N SER A 26 -0.66 4.88 10.65
CA SER A 26 -0.02 3.82 9.86
C SER A 26 -0.43 3.92 8.39
N TRP A 27 0.50 3.65 7.50
CA TRP A 27 0.29 3.64 6.05
C TRP A 27 0.80 2.35 5.46
N LEU A 28 0.22 1.93 4.35
CA LEU A 28 0.70 0.78 3.58
C LEU A 28 1.28 1.25 2.25
N VAL A 29 2.42 0.72 1.86
CA VAL A 29 2.98 0.78 0.51
C VAL A 29 3.05 -0.65 -0.01
N VAL A 30 2.46 -0.91 -1.18
CA VAL A 30 2.58 -2.22 -1.84
C VAL A 30 3.35 -2.02 -3.13
N THR A 31 4.38 -2.84 -3.35
CA THR A 31 5.23 -2.77 -4.54
C THR A 31 5.47 -4.14 -5.14
N PRO A 32 5.60 -4.25 -6.47
CA PRO A 32 6.19 -5.43 -7.09
C PRO A 32 7.68 -5.51 -6.75
N LEU A 33 8.26 -6.71 -6.89
CA LEU A 33 9.69 -6.95 -6.64
C LEU A 33 10.60 -6.12 -7.56
N SER A 34 10.15 -5.81 -8.78
CA SER A 34 10.90 -5.01 -9.75
C SER A 34 11.26 -3.62 -9.24
N ASP A 35 10.38 -3.04 -8.41
CA ASP A 35 10.46 -1.64 -7.99
C ASP A 35 10.90 -1.46 -6.53
N VAL A 36 11.08 -2.56 -5.78
CA VAL A 36 11.38 -2.53 -4.34
C VAL A 36 12.58 -1.65 -3.99
N ARG A 37 13.63 -1.66 -4.82
CA ARG A 37 14.83 -0.84 -4.57
C ARG A 37 14.56 0.65 -4.74
N ALA A 38 13.78 1.02 -5.75
CA ALA A 38 13.40 2.41 -5.98
C ALA A 38 12.48 2.90 -4.85
N VAL A 39 11.52 2.06 -4.44
CA VAL A 39 10.60 2.34 -3.33
C VAL A 39 11.34 2.49 -2.01
N ALA A 40 12.27 1.59 -1.68
CA ALA A 40 13.07 1.69 -0.46
C ALA A 40 13.85 3.01 -0.40
N ALA A 41 14.51 3.40 -1.51
CA ALA A 41 15.24 4.67 -1.58
C ALA A 41 14.33 5.89 -1.37
N GLN A 42 13.08 5.85 -1.87
CA GLN A 42 12.09 6.91 -1.66
C GLN A 42 11.62 6.97 -0.19
N LEU A 43 11.41 5.81 0.44
CA LEU A 43 11.03 5.75 1.85
C LEU A 43 12.15 6.26 2.78
N ASP A 44 13.40 6.02 2.43
CA ASP A 44 14.55 6.60 3.13
C ASP A 44 14.53 8.15 3.00
N ASP A 45 14.32 8.68 1.78
CA ASP A 45 14.27 10.12 1.47
C ASP A 45 13.11 10.90 2.15
N LEU A 46 12.04 10.22 2.58
CA LEU A 46 11.00 10.86 3.39
C LEU A 46 11.57 11.53 4.67
N GLY A 47 12.72 11.07 5.16
CA GLY A 47 13.37 11.57 6.36
C GLY A 47 12.65 11.17 7.66
N GLU A 48 13.23 11.51 8.80
CA GLU A 48 12.72 11.13 10.12
C GLU A 48 11.58 12.04 10.61
N ASP A 49 11.46 13.26 10.06
CA ASP A 49 10.49 14.26 10.51
C ASP A 49 9.02 13.93 10.20
N VAL A 50 8.79 12.94 9.33
CA VAL A 50 7.46 12.42 9.04
C VAL A 50 6.92 11.68 10.27
N LYS A 51 5.69 11.97 10.69
CA LYS A 51 5.04 11.26 11.80
C LYS A 51 4.38 9.97 11.31
N GLY A 52 4.55 8.91 12.08
CA GLY A 52 3.83 7.64 11.90
C GLY A 52 4.70 6.52 11.36
N THR A 53 4.02 5.51 10.82
CA THR A 53 4.65 4.26 10.39
C THR A 53 4.23 3.96 8.96
N VAL A 54 5.18 3.50 8.15
CA VAL A 54 4.92 2.97 6.81
C VAL A 54 5.25 1.48 6.82
N HIS A 55 4.26 0.65 6.53
CA HIS A 55 4.44 -0.75 6.21
C HIS A 55 4.69 -0.87 4.71
N LEU A 56 5.78 -1.50 4.31
CA LEU A 56 6.09 -1.85 2.93
C LEU A 56 5.84 -3.35 2.75
N LEU A 57 4.97 -3.70 1.81
CA LEU A 57 4.71 -5.06 1.35
C LEU A 57 5.27 -5.22 -0.06
N VAL A 58 6.08 -6.25 -0.27
CA VAL A 58 6.53 -6.68 -1.59
C VAL A 58 5.67 -7.86 -2.02
N ALA A 59 4.72 -7.64 -2.92
CA ALA A 59 3.82 -8.67 -3.40
C ALA A 59 3.24 -8.30 -4.79
N ASP A 60 3.12 -9.32 -5.64
CA ASP A 60 2.38 -9.25 -6.90
C ASP A 60 0.96 -9.85 -6.77
N ASP A 61 0.74 -10.65 -5.72
CA ASP A 61 -0.52 -11.36 -5.45
C ASP A 61 -1.42 -10.57 -4.48
N LEU A 62 -2.72 -10.81 -4.54
CA LEU A 62 -3.72 -10.07 -3.77
C LEU A 62 -3.92 -10.58 -2.34
N THR A 63 -3.71 -11.87 -2.08
CA THR A 63 -3.91 -12.46 -0.75
C THR A 63 -2.99 -11.84 0.32
N PRO A 64 -1.68 -11.63 0.06
CA PRO A 64 -0.83 -10.88 0.98
C PRO A 64 -1.33 -9.46 1.25
N VAL A 65 -1.88 -8.79 0.23
CA VAL A 65 -2.48 -7.44 0.38
C VAL A 65 -3.69 -7.50 1.30
N HIS A 66 -4.60 -8.46 1.11
CA HIS A 66 -5.75 -8.67 2.01
C HIS A 66 -5.33 -8.89 3.46
N ALA A 67 -4.37 -9.78 3.69
CA ALA A 67 -3.89 -10.10 5.03
C ALA A 67 -3.28 -8.86 5.70
N THR A 68 -2.44 -8.14 4.97
CA THR A 68 -1.76 -6.93 5.44
C THR A 68 -2.74 -5.82 5.81
N LEU A 69 -3.76 -5.59 4.98
CA LEU A 69 -4.82 -4.60 5.27
C LEU A 69 -5.61 -4.97 6.53
N GLY A 70 -5.97 -6.25 6.68
CA GLY A 70 -6.70 -6.74 7.85
C GLY A 70 -5.90 -6.67 9.16
N GLU A 71 -4.61 -6.98 9.10
CA GLU A 71 -3.69 -6.97 10.24
C GLU A 71 -3.34 -5.55 10.69
N HIS A 72 -2.87 -4.71 9.77
CA HIS A 72 -2.29 -3.40 10.12
C HIS A 72 -3.29 -2.26 10.10
N ARG A 73 -4.46 -2.45 9.46
CA ARG A 73 -5.54 -1.44 9.33
C ARG A 73 -4.99 -0.05 9.02
N PRO A 74 -4.25 0.10 7.91
CA PRO A 74 -3.60 1.36 7.58
C PRO A 74 -4.65 2.46 7.33
N ARG A 75 -4.26 3.71 7.61
CA ARG A 75 -5.07 4.89 7.33
C ARG A 75 -5.27 5.13 5.83
N GLY A 76 -4.32 4.64 5.02
CA GLY A 76 -4.38 4.63 3.58
C GLY A 76 -3.27 3.78 2.99
N ALA A 77 -3.43 3.40 1.72
CA ALA A 77 -2.49 2.58 0.98
C ALA A 77 -1.99 3.29 -0.29
N VAL A 78 -0.70 3.18 -0.58
CA VAL A 78 -0.11 3.58 -1.85
C VAL A 78 0.35 2.32 -2.59
N LEU A 79 -0.14 2.10 -3.80
CA LEU A 79 0.25 0.98 -4.63
C LEU A 79 1.16 1.45 -5.75
N ILE A 80 2.25 0.74 -5.96
CA ILE A 80 3.22 1.08 -6.99
C ILE A 80 2.77 0.50 -8.33
N GLY A 81 2.64 1.38 -9.31
CA GLY A 81 2.17 1.06 -10.66
C GLY A 81 1.99 2.32 -11.51
N PRO A 82 1.41 2.21 -12.72
CA PRO A 82 1.05 3.38 -13.52
C PRO A 82 0.12 4.32 -12.73
N ALA A 83 0.31 5.63 -12.84
CA ALA A 83 -0.56 6.60 -12.16
C ALA A 83 -2.01 6.43 -12.65
N LEU A 84 -2.95 6.28 -11.72
CA LEU A 84 -4.38 6.10 -12.01
C LEU A 84 -5.24 6.97 -11.08
N SER A 85 -6.30 7.56 -11.63
CA SER A 85 -7.28 8.35 -10.87
C SER A 85 -8.38 7.50 -10.22
N GLY A 86 -8.53 6.25 -10.66
CA GLY A 86 -9.50 5.26 -10.19
C GLY A 86 -9.56 4.08 -11.14
N GLY A 87 -10.42 3.12 -10.86
CA GLY A 87 -10.64 1.97 -11.73
C GLY A 87 -12.01 1.32 -11.57
N PRO A 88 -12.43 0.53 -12.56
CA PRO A 88 -13.69 -0.20 -12.51
C PRO A 88 -13.63 -1.37 -11.52
N ALA A 89 -14.78 -2.00 -11.28
CA ALA A 89 -14.81 -3.29 -10.62
C ALA A 89 -14.08 -4.34 -11.48
N VAL A 90 -13.33 -5.23 -10.84
CA VAL A 90 -12.52 -6.23 -11.53
C VAL A 90 -12.88 -7.64 -11.09
N GLN A 91 -12.83 -8.58 -12.02
CA GLN A 91 -12.92 -10.01 -11.73
C GLN A 91 -11.53 -10.62 -11.86
N VAL A 92 -11.00 -11.13 -10.75
CA VAL A 92 -9.71 -11.81 -10.72
C VAL A 92 -9.96 -13.30 -10.88
N PRO A 93 -9.35 -13.97 -11.88
CA PRO A 93 -9.53 -15.40 -12.07
C PRO A 93 -9.07 -16.21 -10.85
N ASP A 94 -9.86 -17.22 -10.50
CA ASP A 94 -9.50 -18.13 -9.41
C ASP A 94 -8.23 -18.91 -9.78
N ARG A 95 -7.23 -18.86 -8.90
CA ARG A 95 -5.98 -19.63 -9.01
C ARG A 95 -5.51 -20.12 -7.65
N THR A 96 -4.65 -21.14 -7.68
CA THR A 96 -3.88 -21.56 -6.51
C THR A 96 -2.46 -21.03 -6.66
N VAL A 97 -1.95 -20.40 -5.61
CA VAL A 97 -0.60 -19.86 -5.54
C VAL A 97 0.22 -20.71 -4.55
N ASP A 98 1.43 -21.07 -4.97
CA ASP A 98 2.35 -21.95 -4.23
C ASP A 98 3.74 -21.30 -4.15
N THR A 99 3.83 -20.21 -3.36
CA THR A 99 5.01 -19.34 -3.24
C THR A 99 5.65 -19.37 -1.85
N GLY A 100 5.06 -20.11 -0.90
CA GLY A 100 5.47 -20.14 0.50
C GLY A 100 5.21 -21.50 1.15
N PRO A 101 5.24 -21.59 2.49
CA PRO A 101 5.04 -22.86 3.20
C PRO A 101 3.60 -23.38 3.13
N LEU A 102 2.63 -22.53 2.78
CA LEU A 102 1.23 -22.91 2.65
C LEU A 102 0.65 -22.39 1.31
N PRO A 103 0.16 -23.29 0.44
CA PRO A 103 -0.53 -22.86 -0.77
C PRO A 103 -1.86 -22.18 -0.40
N TYR A 104 -2.24 -21.18 -1.18
CA TYR A 104 -3.46 -20.41 -0.94
C TYR A 104 -4.26 -20.20 -2.23
N ARG A 105 -5.55 -19.91 -2.07
CA ARG A 105 -6.43 -19.54 -3.17
C ARG A 105 -6.48 -18.03 -3.30
N GLU A 106 -6.47 -17.58 -4.54
CA GLU A 106 -6.62 -16.19 -4.94
C GLU A 106 -7.68 -16.12 -6.03
N GLY A 107 -8.38 -14.99 -6.11
CA GLY A 107 -9.43 -14.76 -7.09
C GLY A 107 -10.60 -14.01 -6.47
N GLY A 108 -11.64 -13.80 -7.29
CA GLY A 108 -12.90 -13.23 -6.86
C GLY A 108 -13.23 -11.87 -7.48
N ALA A 109 -14.40 -11.37 -7.11
CA ALA A 109 -14.90 -10.09 -7.55
C ALA A 109 -14.46 -8.97 -6.60
N TYR A 110 -13.91 -7.89 -7.15
CA TYR A 110 -13.52 -6.71 -6.39
C TYR A 110 -14.24 -5.47 -6.90
N PRO A 111 -14.62 -4.55 -6.00
CA PRO A 111 -15.39 -3.36 -6.36
C PRO A 111 -14.58 -2.37 -7.17
N ALA A 112 -15.27 -1.41 -7.79
CA ALA A 112 -14.63 -0.24 -8.36
C ALA A 112 -13.97 0.60 -7.26
N TRP A 113 -12.96 1.38 -7.63
CA TRP A 113 -12.21 2.20 -6.71
C TRP A 113 -11.97 3.60 -7.28
N THR A 114 -11.71 4.55 -6.40
CA THR A 114 -11.33 5.92 -6.75
C THR A 114 -10.12 6.31 -5.93
N SER A 115 -9.20 7.05 -6.54
CA SER A 115 -8.04 7.56 -5.81
C SER A 115 -8.49 8.42 -4.64
N ALA A 116 -7.86 8.23 -3.48
CA ALA A 116 -8.15 8.98 -2.26
C ALA A 116 -7.95 10.49 -2.42
N ARG A 117 -7.21 10.91 -3.44
CA ARG A 117 -6.98 12.31 -3.78
C ARG A 117 -7.15 12.54 -5.28
N PRO A 118 -7.53 13.76 -5.69
CA PRO A 118 -7.56 14.11 -7.10
C PRO A 118 -6.17 13.95 -7.73
N VAL A 119 -6.11 13.20 -8.83
CA VAL A 119 -4.91 13.04 -9.66
C VAL A 119 -5.36 13.21 -11.11
N ASP A 120 -4.61 13.99 -11.88
CA ASP A 120 -4.79 14.11 -13.32
C ASP A 120 -4.14 12.91 -14.02
N ALA A 121 -4.86 11.80 -14.05
CA ALA A 121 -4.41 10.51 -14.53
C ALA A 121 -5.57 9.72 -15.15
N PRO A 122 -5.29 8.79 -16.07
CA PRO A 122 -6.34 7.96 -16.66
C PRO A 122 -7.05 7.09 -15.60
N HIS A 123 -8.26 6.68 -15.96
CA HIS A 123 -9.00 5.65 -15.23
C HIS A 123 -8.59 4.27 -15.78
N GLY A 124 -8.34 3.29 -14.91
CA GLY A 124 -7.83 1.98 -15.33
C GLY A 124 -7.88 0.92 -14.25
N GLU A 125 -7.81 -0.34 -14.66
CA GLU A 125 -7.84 -1.48 -13.75
C GLU A 125 -6.58 -1.54 -12.89
N HIS A 126 -6.77 -1.80 -11.59
CA HIS A 126 -5.69 -2.11 -10.66
C HIS A 126 -6.24 -2.99 -9.54
N ALA A 127 -5.94 -4.30 -9.58
CA ALA A 127 -6.56 -5.27 -8.69
C ALA A 127 -6.26 -4.99 -7.21
N GLY A 128 -5.01 -4.65 -6.86
CA GLY A 128 -4.67 -4.27 -5.49
C GLY A 128 -5.40 -3.03 -4.98
N ALA A 129 -5.80 -2.10 -5.87
CA ALA A 129 -6.52 -0.89 -5.46
C ALA A 129 -8.00 -1.21 -5.20
N SER A 130 -8.54 -2.14 -6.00
CA SER A 130 -9.87 -2.71 -5.80
C SER A 130 -9.94 -3.52 -4.49
N VAL A 131 -8.85 -4.21 -4.12
CA VAL A 131 -8.72 -4.84 -2.80
C VAL A 131 -8.75 -3.79 -1.69
N CYS A 132 -8.00 -2.69 -1.79
CA CYS A 132 -8.06 -1.62 -0.79
C CYS A 132 -9.47 -1.05 -0.64
N ALA A 133 -10.18 -0.83 -1.75
CA ALA A 133 -11.58 -0.38 -1.74
C ALA A 133 -12.52 -1.40 -1.06
N ALA A 134 -12.30 -2.71 -1.24
CA ALA A 134 -13.07 -3.74 -0.56
C ALA A 134 -12.87 -3.76 0.98
N HIS A 135 -11.77 -3.18 1.47
CA HIS A 135 -11.49 -2.99 2.91
C HIS A 135 -11.83 -1.59 3.42
N ASP A 136 -12.49 -0.76 2.60
CA ASP A 136 -12.75 0.66 2.90
C ASP A 136 -11.47 1.45 3.23
N VAL A 137 -10.33 1.05 2.65
CA VAL A 137 -9.04 1.72 2.83
C VAL A 137 -8.83 2.70 1.67
N PRO A 138 -8.69 4.02 1.96
CA PRO A 138 -8.31 5.01 0.98
C PRO A 138 -7.03 4.59 0.24
N VAL A 139 -7.02 4.68 -1.08
CA VAL A 139 -5.90 4.18 -1.91
C VAL A 139 -5.44 5.20 -2.95
N MET A 140 -4.14 5.22 -3.24
CA MET A 140 -3.57 5.90 -4.40
C MET A 140 -2.69 4.92 -5.18
N VAL A 141 -2.69 5.02 -6.51
CA VAL A 141 -1.76 4.26 -7.39
C VAL A 141 -0.80 5.25 -8.04
N THR A 142 0.51 5.02 -7.87
CA THR A 142 1.55 5.95 -8.33
C THR A 142 2.81 5.22 -8.79
N PRO A 143 3.58 5.79 -9.73
CA PRO A 143 4.92 5.32 -10.05
C PRO A 143 5.85 5.38 -8.84
N ALA A 144 6.85 4.49 -8.81
CA ALA A 144 7.80 4.38 -7.70
C ALA A 144 8.55 5.69 -7.42
N ASP A 145 8.98 6.39 -8.46
CA ASP A 145 9.70 7.67 -8.39
C ASP A 145 8.85 8.85 -7.87
N HIS A 146 7.53 8.68 -7.82
CA HIS A 146 6.58 9.67 -7.30
C HIS A 146 6.10 9.37 -5.87
N LEU A 147 6.57 8.27 -5.26
CA LEU A 147 6.11 7.80 -3.95
C LEU A 147 6.28 8.85 -2.85
N THR A 148 7.47 9.44 -2.71
CA THR A 148 7.76 10.43 -1.66
C THR A 148 6.82 11.63 -1.73
N GLY A 149 6.64 12.18 -2.93
CA GLY A 149 5.73 13.30 -3.15
C GLY A 149 4.29 12.96 -2.79
N THR A 150 3.84 11.76 -3.19
CA THR A 150 2.51 11.23 -2.88
C THR A 150 2.28 11.10 -1.38
N LEU A 151 3.19 10.42 -0.66
CA LEU A 151 3.09 10.22 0.77
C LEU A 151 3.14 11.54 1.53
N ARG A 152 4.09 12.44 1.23
CA ARG A 152 4.17 13.76 1.89
C ARG A 152 2.88 14.56 1.73
N ALA A 153 2.34 14.58 0.51
CA ALA A 153 1.14 15.34 0.23
C ALA A 153 -0.09 14.74 0.95
N TRP A 154 -0.16 13.41 1.07
CA TRP A 154 -1.25 12.73 1.77
C TRP A 154 -1.15 12.89 3.29
N LEU A 155 0.04 12.74 3.85
CA LEU A 155 0.34 12.99 5.26
C LEU A 155 -0.05 14.41 5.66
N ALA A 156 0.31 15.41 4.85
CA ALA A 156 -0.03 16.81 5.09
C ALA A 156 -1.54 17.10 5.05
N ALA A 157 -2.28 16.37 4.21
CA ALA A 157 -3.74 16.51 4.09
C ALA A 157 -4.52 15.75 5.17
N THR A 158 -3.88 14.86 5.92
CA THR A 158 -4.55 14.02 6.92
C THR A 158 -4.47 14.67 8.29
N PRO A 159 -5.60 15.04 8.91
CA PRO A 159 -5.59 15.63 10.24
C PRO A 159 -4.86 14.71 11.23
N HIS A 160 -3.82 15.23 11.86
CA HIS A 160 -3.29 14.66 13.09
C HIS A 160 -4.27 15.07 14.17
N ALA A 161 -5.06 14.13 14.70
CA ALA A 161 -5.98 14.45 15.78
C ALA A 161 -5.22 15.22 16.88
N LEU A 162 -5.67 16.44 17.18
CA LEU A 162 -5.49 16.97 18.52
C LEU A 162 -6.21 15.97 19.42
N ALA A 163 -5.47 15.38 20.36
CA ALA A 163 -6.08 14.63 21.45
C ALA A 163 -7.10 15.55 22.13
N LEU A 164 -8.38 15.34 21.83
CA LEU A 164 -9.46 15.77 22.69
C LEU A 164 -9.66 14.64 23.70
N SER A 165 -8.91 14.74 24.79
CA SER A 165 -9.22 14.13 26.09
C SER A 165 -9.60 15.24 27.04
#